data_AF-A0AB74LZT0-F1
#
_entry.id   AF-A0AB74LZT0-F1
#
_cell.length_a   1.000
_cell.length_b   1.000
_cell.length_c   1.000
_cell.angle_alpha   90.00
_cell.angle_beta   90.00
_cell.angle_gamma   90.00
#
_symmetry.space_group_name_H-M   'P 1'
#
loop_
_entity.id
_entity.type
_entity.pdbx_description
1 polymer ?
#
loop_
_entity_poly.entity_id
_entity_poly.type
_entity_poly.pdbx_seq_one_letter_code
_entity_poly.pdbx_strand_id
1 'polypeptide(L)'
;MRSGVAQLRAPEIRFRVDPAYAPADKIARRLCLTEAQFADCRPRLFARGFPQPDETTGMYDLEAVDRWRKRQRPDLYPELTPAAAAAEVAVPRKSMGDRFVEAKERRGHG
;
A
#
# COMPACT_ATOMS: atom_id res chain seq x y z
N MET A 1 -57.53 22.13 -24.00
CA MET A 1 -56.25 21.89 -24.70
C MET A 1 -55.17 21.73 -23.63
N ARG A 2 -54.57 20.55 -23.45
CA ARG A 2 -53.46 20.34 -22.50
C ARG A 2 -52.19 20.12 -23.33
N SER A 3 -51.32 21.13 -23.35
CA SER A 3 -50.00 21.04 -23.96
C SER A 3 -49.15 20.05 -23.16
N GLY A 4 -48.78 18.93 -23.80
CA GLY A 4 -47.86 17.96 -23.24
C GLY A 4 -46.43 18.48 -23.32
N VAL A 5 -45.80 18.70 -22.17
CA VAL A 5 -44.39 19.06 -22.09
C VAL A 5 -43.57 17.80 -22.41
N ALA A 6 -42.88 17.80 -23.56
CA ALA A 6 -41.98 16.71 -23.92
C ALA A 6 -40.83 16.67 -22.91
N GLN A 7 -40.80 15.65 -22.05
CA GLN A 7 -39.70 15.44 -21.11
C GLN A 7 -38.42 15.17 -21.88
N LEU A 8 -37.46 16.08 -21.78
CA LEU A 8 -36.10 15.87 -22.26
C LEU A 8 -35.49 14.71 -21.45
N ARG A 9 -35.33 13.53 -22.08
CA ARG A 9 -34.61 12.42 -21.46
C ARG A 9 -33.12 12.72 -21.48
N ALA A 10 -32.48 12.55 -20.32
CA ALA A 10 -31.03 12.57 -20.25
C ALA A 10 -30.45 11.49 -21.20
N PRO A 11 -29.39 11.82 -21.95
CA PRO A 11 -28.78 10.87 -22.87
C PRO A 11 -28.28 9.63 -22.10
N GLU A 12 -28.50 8.46 -22.69
CA GLU A 12 -28.05 7.19 -22.15
C GLU A 12 -26.52 7.17 -22.05
N ILE A 13 -25.97 6.78 -20.88
CA ILE A 13 -24.53 6.70 -20.67
C ILE A 13 -23.96 5.63 -21.60
N ARG A 14 -23.20 6.06 -22.61
CA ARG A 14 -22.64 5.16 -23.63
C ARG A 14 -21.48 4.31 -23.14
N PHE A 15 -20.68 4.83 -22.21
CA PHE A 15 -19.51 4.15 -21.66
C PHE A 15 -19.42 4.42 -20.15
N ARG A 16 -19.36 3.35 -19.35
CA ARG A 16 -19.05 3.46 -17.92
C ARG A 16 -17.53 3.49 -17.79
N VAL A 17 -17.01 4.58 -17.24
CA VAL A 17 -15.60 4.70 -16.86
C VAL A 17 -15.51 4.42 -15.37
N ASP A 18 -14.78 3.38 -15.00
CA ASP A 18 -14.45 3.13 -13.60
C ASP A 18 -13.23 3.99 -13.21
N PRO A 19 -13.35 4.88 -12.22
CA PRO A 19 -12.22 5.67 -11.74
C PRO A 19 -11.14 4.79 -11.15
N ALA A 20 -9.87 5.12 -11.41
CA ALA A 20 -8.71 4.43 -10.82
C ALA A 20 -8.57 4.70 -9.30
N TYR A 21 -9.18 5.79 -8.82
CA TYR A 21 -9.14 6.20 -7.43
C TYR A 21 -10.51 6.08 -6.76
N ALA A 22 -10.51 5.80 -5.45
CA ALA A 22 -11.74 5.55 -4.71
C ALA A 22 -11.70 6.11 -3.29
N PRO A 23 -12.84 6.55 -2.74
CA PRO A 23 -12.94 7.01 -1.36
C PRO A 23 -12.87 5.84 -0.37
N ALA A 24 -12.69 6.16 0.91
CA ALA A 24 -12.54 5.17 1.99
C ALA A 24 -13.69 4.14 2.06
N ASP A 25 -14.96 4.55 1.91
CA ASP A 25 -16.11 3.63 1.86
C ASP A 25 -15.96 2.55 0.78
N LYS A 26 -15.57 2.93 -0.44
CA LYS A 26 -15.41 1.98 -1.56
C LYS A 26 -14.24 1.03 -1.30
N ILE A 27 -13.16 1.50 -0.66
CA ILE A 27 -12.05 0.64 -0.23
C ILE A 27 -12.47 -0.33 0.88
N ALA A 28 -13.23 0.15 1.86
CA ALA A 28 -13.75 -0.67 2.96
C ALA A 28 -14.58 -1.84 2.41
N ARG A 29 -15.53 -1.56 1.51
CA ARG A 29 -16.34 -2.59 0.83
C ARG A 29 -15.47 -3.59 0.07
N ARG A 30 -14.40 -3.13 -0.59
CA ARG A 30 -13.45 -4.00 -1.31
C ARG A 30 -12.67 -4.95 -0.39
N LEU A 31 -12.49 -4.56 0.86
CA LEU A 31 -11.91 -5.36 1.94
C LEU A 31 -12.96 -6.16 2.73
N CYS A 32 -14.23 -6.12 2.30
CA CYS A 32 -15.37 -6.71 3.00
C CYS A 32 -15.58 -6.16 4.43
N LEU A 33 -15.28 -4.87 4.63
CA LEU A 33 -15.46 -4.14 5.87
C LEU A 33 -16.51 -3.04 5.69
N THR A 34 -17.15 -2.64 6.78
CA THR A 34 -17.85 -1.34 6.84
C THR A 34 -16.84 -0.21 6.93
N GLU A 35 -17.26 1.01 6.59
CA GLU A 35 -16.38 2.20 6.68
C GLU A 35 -15.84 2.42 8.10
N ALA A 36 -16.68 2.24 9.12
CA ALA A 36 -16.28 2.35 10.53
C ALA A 36 -15.21 1.31 10.90
N GLN A 37 -15.43 0.04 10.54
CA GLN A 37 -14.45 -1.03 10.79
C GLN A 37 -13.13 -0.79 10.04
N PHE A 38 -13.21 -0.21 8.85
CA PHE A 38 -12.01 0.18 8.10
C PHE A 38 -11.26 1.29 8.83
N ALA A 39 -11.94 2.31 9.34
CA ALA A 39 -11.33 3.38 10.14
C ALA A 39 -10.62 2.83 11.39
N ASP A 40 -11.25 1.91 12.11
CA ASP A 40 -10.67 1.26 13.30
C ASP A 40 -9.44 0.41 12.97
N CYS A 41 -9.48 -0.31 11.84
CA CYS A 41 -8.36 -1.14 11.38
C CYS A 41 -7.24 -0.33 10.70
N ARG A 42 -7.53 0.89 10.25
CA ARG A 42 -6.65 1.70 9.39
C ARG A 42 -5.23 1.86 9.94
N PRO A 43 -5.02 2.16 11.24
CA PRO A 43 -3.66 2.28 11.79
C PRO A 43 -2.86 0.97 11.67
N ARG A 44 -3.51 -0.18 11.92
CA ARG A 44 -2.88 -1.50 11.81
C ARG A 44 -2.60 -1.87 10.36
N LEU A 45 -3.48 -1.47 9.43
CA LEU A 45 -3.26 -1.66 8.00
C LEU A 45 -2.05 -0.86 7.52
N PHE A 46 -1.92 0.42 7.92
CA PHE A 46 -0.76 1.24 7.57
C PHE A 46 0.54 0.70 8.16
N ALA A 47 0.52 0.17 9.39
CA ALA A 47 1.68 -0.52 9.97
C ALA A 47 2.12 -1.76 9.17
N ARG A 48 1.21 -2.38 8.40
CA ARG A 48 1.48 -3.50 7.47
C ARG A 48 1.82 -3.04 6.05
N GLY A 49 2.05 -1.74 5.84
CA GLY A 49 2.36 -1.17 4.54
C GLY A 49 1.17 -1.05 3.58
N PHE A 50 -0.06 -0.98 4.11
CA PHE A 50 -1.23 -0.65 3.29
C PHE A 50 -1.07 0.77 2.68
N PRO A 51 -1.45 0.98 1.41
CA PRO A 51 -1.27 2.27 0.74
C PRO A 51 -2.02 3.39 1.45
N GLN A 52 -1.36 4.54 1.58
CA GLN A 52 -1.97 5.75 2.14
C GLN A 52 -2.88 6.41 1.10
N PRO A 53 -3.94 7.10 1.53
CA PRO A 53 -4.72 7.93 0.63
C PRO A 53 -3.86 9.10 0.15
N ASP A 54 -4.19 9.61 -1.03
CA ASP A 54 -3.63 10.84 -1.54
C ASP A 54 -3.94 12.01 -0.58
N GLU A 55 -2.92 12.81 -0.26
CA GLU A 55 -3.02 13.88 0.75
C GLU A 55 -3.94 15.03 0.29
N THR A 56 -4.04 15.24 -1.02
CA THR A 56 -4.80 16.37 -1.60
C THR A 56 -6.27 16.02 -1.78
N THR A 57 -6.55 14.79 -2.22
CA THR A 57 -7.89 14.33 -2.61
C THR A 57 -8.53 13.41 -1.57
N GLY A 58 -7.74 12.82 -0.67
CA GLY A 58 -8.19 11.81 0.29
C GLY A 58 -8.57 10.46 -0.36
N MET A 59 -8.23 10.27 -1.64
CA MET A 59 -8.63 9.11 -2.42
C MET A 59 -7.52 8.05 -2.42
N TYR A 60 -7.91 6.78 -2.48
CA TYR A 60 -6.99 5.66 -2.56
C TYR A 60 -6.86 5.19 -4.00
N ASP A 61 -5.64 4.86 -4.40
CA ASP A 61 -5.37 4.14 -5.64
C ASP A 61 -5.86 2.68 -5.53
N LEU A 62 -6.80 2.30 -6.39
CA LEU A 62 -7.38 0.96 -6.39
C LEU A 62 -6.38 -0.13 -6.77
N GLU A 63 -5.44 0.18 -7.66
CA GLU A 63 -4.41 -0.75 -8.10
C GLU A 63 -3.39 -1.00 -6.98
N ALA A 64 -3.00 0.06 -6.26
CA ALA A 64 -2.11 -0.07 -5.12
C ALA A 64 -2.70 -0.97 -4.03
N VAL A 65 -4.00 -0.81 -3.74
CA VAL A 65 -4.73 -1.66 -2.78
C VAL A 65 -4.75 -3.13 -3.24
N ASP A 66 -5.03 -3.38 -4.52
CA ASP A 66 -5.04 -4.74 -5.06
C ASP A 66 -3.65 -5.39 -5.03
N ARG A 67 -2.61 -4.67 -5.43
CA ARG A 67 -1.23 -5.17 -5.36
C ARG A 67 -0.83 -5.49 -3.93
N TRP A 68 -1.19 -4.64 -2.96
CA TRP A 68 -0.94 -4.92 -1.54
C TRP A 68 -1.63 -6.21 -1.10
N ARG A 69 -2.91 -6.42 -1.45
CA ARG A 69 -3.64 -7.66 -1.11
C ARG A 69 -2.97 -8.90 -1.69
N LYS A 70 -2.54 -8.84 -2.94
CA LYS A 70 -1.85 -9.96 -3.61
C LYS A 70 -0.50 -10.26 -2.93
N ARG A 71 0.26 -9.24 -2.55
CA ARG A 71 1.53 -9.40 -1.82
C ARG A 71 1.37 -10.07 -0.44
N GLN A 72 0.20 -9.97 0.19
CA GLN A 72 -0.08 -10.69 1.45
C GLN A 72 -0.30 -12.21 1.24
N ARG A 73 -0.44 -12.66 0.00
CA ARG A 73 -0.66 -14.06 -0.39
C ARG A 73 0.47 -14.53 -1.32
N PRO A 74 1.71 -14.66 -0.82
CA PRO A 74 2.85 -15.11 -1.63
C PRO A 74 2.67 -16.54 -2.15
N ASP A 75 1.81 -17.32 -1.50
CA ASP A 75 1.37 -18.65 -1.94
C ASP A 75 0.61 -18.62 -3.27
N LEU A 76 -0.20 -17.58 -3.51
CA LEU A 76 -1.01 -17.42 -4.72
C LEU A 76 -0.36 -16.50 -5.76
N TYR A 77 0.50 -15.58 -5.32
CA TYR A 77 1.15 -14.58 -6.16
C TYR A 77 2.66 -14.50 -5.88
N PRO A 78 3.41 -15.57 -6.18
CA PRO A 78 4.85 -15.61 -5.98
C PRO A 78 5.60 -14.57 -6.83
N GLU A 79 5.06 -14.15 -7.97
CA GLU A 79 5.65 -13.16 -8.86
C GLU A 79 5.60 -11.72 -8.32
N LEU A 80 4.67 -11.43 -7.41
CA LEU A 80 4.49 -10.10 -6.81
C LEU A 80 5.22 -9.94 -5.47
N THR A 81 5.69 -11.06 -4.94
CA THR A 81 6.52 -11.11 -3.75
C THR A 81 7.93 -11.34 -4.25
N PRO A 82 8.81 -10.33 -4.34
CA PRO A 82 10.20 -10.61 -4.65
C PRO A 82 10.66 -11.67 -3.65
N ALA A 83 11.05 -12.85 -4.15
CA ALA A 83 11.63 -13.91 -3.34
C ALA A 83 12.65 -13.21 -2.47
N ALA A 84 12.40 -13.18 -1.15
CA ALA A 84 13.13 -12.35 -0.22
C ALA A 84 14.58 -12.39 -0.65
N ALA A 85 15.11 -11.27 -1.15
CA ALA A 85 16.55 -11.10 -1.20
C ALA A 85 16.94 -11.43 0.23
N ALA A 86 17.55 -12.60 0.38
CA ALA A 86 17.88 -13.21 1.65
C ALA A 86 18.37 -12.07 2.51
N ALA A 87 17.66 -11.82 3.62
CA ALA A 87 17.96 -10.78 4.60
C ALA A 87 19.44 -10.48 4.47
N GLU A 88 19.77 -9.33 3.85
CA GLU A 88 21.13 -8.97 3.52
C GLU A 88 21.96 -9.40 4.71
N VAL A 89 22.87 -10.37 4.51
CA VAL A 89 23.78 -10.84 5.52
C VAL A 89 24.35 -9.57 6.10
N ALA A 90 23.84 -9.19 7.27
CA ALA A 90 24.17 -7.94 7.90
C ALA A 90 25.63 -8.11 8.21
N VAL A 91 26.49 -7.59 7.32
CA VAL A 91 27.93 -7.64 7.52
C VAL A 91 28.09 -6.96 8.86
N PRO A 92 28.49 -7.69 9.93
CA PRO A 92 28.46 -7.11 11.25
C PRO A 92 29.38 -5.91 11.18
N ARG A 93 28.80 -4.71 11.33
CA ARG A 93 29.61 -3.49 11.39
C ARG A 93 30.53 -3.70 12.58
N LYS A 94 31.82 -3.98 12.32
CA LYS A 94 32.83 -4.11 13.37
C LYS A 94 32.66 -2.93 14.31
N SER A 95 32.49 -3.23 15.60
CA SER A 95 32.21 -2.20 16.60
C SER A 95 33.40 -1.24 16.68
N MET A 96 33.18 -0.01 17.16
CA MET A 96 34.30 0.90 17.41
C MET A 96 35.32 0.30 18.40
N GLY A 97 34.89 -0.60 19.29
CA GLY A 97 35.76 -1.33 20.20
C GLY A 97 36.73 -2.26 19.49
N ASP A 98 36.25 -3.01 18.49
CA ASP A 98 37.09 -3.93 17.69
C ASP A 98 38.20 -3.19 16.95
N ARG A 99 37.90 -1.97 16.47
CA ARG A 99 38.91 -1.11 15.81
C ARG A 99 39.96 -0.57 16.78
N PHE A 100 39.59 -0.36 18.04
CA PHE A 100 40.50 0.15 19.08
C PHE A 100 41.49 -0.94 19.55
N VAL A 101 41.04 -2.20 19.61
CA VAL A 101 41.90 -3.35 19.93
C VAL A 101 42.94 -3.56 18.82
N GLU A 102 42.51 -3.56 17.56
CA GLU A 102 43.43 -3.71 16.40
C GLU A 102 44.49 -2.59 16.33
N ALA A 103 44.11 -1.34 16.67
CA ALA A 103 45.01 -0.20 16.70
C ALA A 103 46.07 -0.29 17.82
N LYS A 104 45.74 -0.95 18.94
CA LYS A 104 46.66 -1.17 20.06
C LYS A 104 47.67 -2.28 19.73
N GLU A 105 47.22 -3.34 19.06
CA GLU A 105 48.08 -4.46 18.65
C GLU A 105 49.15 -4.03 17.64
N ARG A 106 48.82 -3.16 16.68
CA ARG A 106 49.82 -2.61 15.73
C ARG A 106 50.89 -1.74 16.37
N ARG A 107 50.64 -1.18 17.56
CA ARG A 107 51.61 -0.33 18.29
C ARG A 107 52.50 -1.11 19.25
N GLY A 108 52.17 -2.38 19.52
CA GLY A 108 52.92 -3.25 20.45
C GLY A 108 53.92 -4.18 19.78
N HIS A 109 54.14 -4.07 18.47
CA HIS A 109 55.14 -4.83 17.70
C HIS A 109 56.14 -3.88 17.02
N GLY A 110 56.82 -3.08 17.84
CA GLY A 110 57.98 -2.28 17.48
C GLY A 110 59.00 -2.35 18.60
#